data_AF-A0A7W7LMD5-F1
#
_entry.id   AF-A0A7W7LMD5-F1
#
_cell.length_a   1.000
_cell.length_b   1.000
_cell.length_c   1.000
_cell.angle_alpha   90.00
_cell.angle_beta   90.00
_cell.angle_gamma   90.00
#
_symmetry.space_group_name_H-M   'P 1'
#
loop_
_entity.id
_entity.type
_entity.pdbx_description
1 polymer ?
#
loop_
_entity_poly.entity_id
_entity_poly.type
_entity_poly.pdbx_seq_one_letter_code
_entity_poly.pdbx_strand_id
1 'polypeptide(L)'
;MRPGTALLRLETTQERGGVLDGAWWPRSRDIHAELPGLITALTEHLGPIMRVGLDGSAWEELPARLIVDDRVVHIDFFPVGDDTVLITRGDNDHFALMVVPPDAAPDAARAAMARAVRADNVTQAEQILIDTGSTPQT
;
A
#
# COMPACT_ATOMS: atom_id res chain seq x y z
N MET A 1 -0.87 -12.22 -10.94
CA MET A 1 -1.53 -11.44 -9.87
C MET A 1 -2.81 -10.85 -10.38
N ARG A 2 -3.80 -10.70 -9.48
CA ARG A 2 -5.13 -10.13 -9.75
C ARG A 2 -5.35 -8.92 -8.82
N PRO A 3 -6.27 -8.00 -9.14
CA PRO A 3 -6.65 -6.94 -8.22
C PRO A 3 -7.07 -7.50 -6.85
N GLY A 4 -6.78 -6.76 -5.79
CA GLY A 4 -6.93 -7.14 -4.39
C GLY A 4 -5.76 -7.98 -3.86
N THR A 5 -4.58 -7.89 -4.49
CA THR A 5 -3.36 -8.58 -4.03
C THR A 5 -2.40 -7.57 -3.44
N ALA A 6 -1.83 -7.87 -2.29
CA ALA A 6 -0.67 -7.18 -1.74
C ALA A 6 0.59 -8.02 -1.95
N LEU A 7 1.65 -7.39 -2.40
CA LEU A 7 3.01 -7.91 -2.36
C LEU A 7 3.79 -7.17 -1.30
N LEU A 8 4.43 -7.92 -0.43
CA LEU A 8 5.23 -7.36 0.64
C LEU A 8 6.61 -8.00 0.63
N ARG A 9 7.63 -7.16 0.79
CA ARG A 9 8.97 -7.61 1.16
C ARG A 9 9.01 -7.76 2.67
N LEU A 10 9.26 -8.98 3.15
CA LEU A 10 9.27 -9.30 4.58
C LEU A 10 10.59 -8.94 5.27
N GLU A 11 11.63 -8.57 4.52
CA GLU A 11 12.91 -8.16 5.08
C GLU A 11 12.85 -6.69 5.51
N THR A 12 12.53 -6.45 6.79
CA THR A 12 12.75 -5.16 7.46
C THR A 12 14.25 -4.92 7.62
N THR A 13 14.90 -4.53 6.54
CA THR A 13 16.33 -4.23 6.60
C THR A 13 16.47 -2.93 7.39
N GLN A 14 17.16 -2.96 8.53
CA GLN A 14 17.47 -1.78 9.35
C GLN A 14 18.12 -0.64 8.55
N GLU A 15 18.68 -0.95 7.38
CA GLU A 15 19.17 0.00 6.40
C GLU A 15 18.07 0.28 5.36
N ARG A 16 17.28 1.33 5.59
CA ARG A 16 16.29 1.89 4.65
C ARG A 16 16.98 2.54 3.44
N GLY A 17 17.67 1.74 2.62
CA GLY A 17 18.13 2.17 1.30
C GLY A 17 17.01 2.16 0.26
N GLY A 18 15.96 1.35 0.50
CA GLY A 18 14.78 1.25 -0.34
C GLY A 18 13.68 2.21 0.08
N VAL A 19 13.00 2.85 -0.87
CA VAL A 19 11.91 3.80 -0.60
C VAL A 19 10.59 3.09 -0.25
N LEU A 20 10.42 1.84 -0.66
CA LEU A 20 9.18 1.06 -0.54
C LEU A 20 9.47 -0.34 0.02
N ASP A 21 8.62 -0.80 0.93
CA ASP A 21 8.63 -2.14 1.52
C ASP A 21 7.68 -3.10 0.77
N GLY A 22 6.75 -2.57 -0.01
CA GLY A 22 5.75 -3.38 -0.69
C GLY A 22 5.00 -2.64 -1.79
N ALA A 23 4.07 -3.35 -2.40
CA ALA A 23 3.08 -2.80 -3.29
C ALA A 23 1.73 -3.47 -3.08
N TRP A 24 0.66 -2.70 -3.20
CA TRP A 24 -0.70 -3.16 -3.08
C TRP A 24 -1.49 -2.74 -4.32
N TRP A 25 -2.16 -3.71 -4.94
CA TRP A 25 -3.06 -3.44 -6.05
C TRP A 25 -4.50 -3.69 -5.57
N PRO A 26 -5.24 -2.67 -5.12
CA PRO A 26 -6.65 -2.79 -4.73
C PRO A 26 -7.55 -3.14 -5.93
N ARG A 27 -8.76 -3.65 -5.68
CA ARG A 27 -9.78 -3.87 -6.73
C ARG A 27 -10.58 -2.61 -7.04
N SER A 28 -10.67 -1.69 -6.09
CA SER A 28 -11.49 -0.48 -6.14
C SER A 28 -10.88 0.63 -5.27
N ARG A 29 -11.45 1.84 -5.33
CA ARG A 29 -11.09 2.96 -4.43
C ARG A 29 -12.02 3.05 -3.22
N ASP A 30 -12.80 1.99 -2.95
CA ASP A 30 -13.62 1.85 -1.75
C ASP A 30 -12.79 1.29 -0.61
N ILE A 31 -12.48 2.16 0.35
CA ILE A 31 -11.62 1.79 1.47
C ILE A 31 -12.25 0.73 2.39
N HIS A 32 -13.59 0.70 2.51
CA HIS A 32 -14.29 -0.24 3.37
C HIS A 32 -14.27 -1.67 2.79
N ALA A 33 -14.24 -1.78 1.46
CA ALA A 33 -14.10 -3.06 0.77
C ALA A 33 -12.65 -3.57 0.76
N GLU A 34 -11.68 -2.66 0.66
CA GLU A 34 -10.29 -3.00 0.36
C GLU A 34 -9.40 -3.14 1.61
N LEU A 35 -9.54 -2.24 2.60
CA LEU A 35 -8.68 -2.26 3.80
C LEU A 35 -8.81 -3.52 4.66
N PRO A 36 -10.01 -4.06 4.95
CA PRO A 36 -10.12 -5.24 5.79
C PRO A 36 -9.27 -6.39 5.25
N GLY A 37 -9.33 -6.64 3.94
CA GLY A 37 -8.55 -7.69 3.29
C GLY A 37 -7.04 -7.46 3.37
N LEU A 38 -6.61 -6.22 3.16
CA LEU A 38 -5.20 -5.84 3.30
C LEU A 38 -4.72 -6.02 4.74
N ILE A 39 -5.47 -5.50 5.72
CA ILE A 39 -5.11 -5.54 7.14
C ILE A 39 -5.06 -6.98 7.64
N THR A 40 -6.01 -7.84 7.29
CA THR A 40 -5.99 -9.26 7.66
C THR A 40 -4.75 -9.94 7.09
N ALA A 41 -4.45 -9.77 5.79
CA ALA A 41 -3.28 -10.37 5.17
C ALA A 41 -1.96 -9.87 5.78
N LEU A 42 -1.85 -8.57 6.07
CA LEU A 42 -0.68 -8.01 6.77
C LEU A 42 -0.59 -8.51 8.21
N THR A 43 -1.72 -8.66 8.90
CA THR A 43 -1.75 -9.17 10.27
C THR A 43 -1.27 -10.60 10.37
N GLU A 44 -1.57 -11.44 9.38
CA GLU A 44 -1.09 -12.83 9.31
C GLU A 44 0.44 -12.92 9.14
N HIS A 45 1.05 -11.99 8.41
CA HIS A 45 2.47 -12.06 8.05
C HIS A 45 3.37 -11.20 8.96
N LEU A 46 2.88 -10.02 9.36
CA LEU A 46 3.59 -9.04 10.18
C LEU A 46 3.12 -9.03 11.63
N GLY A 47 1.91 -9.52 11.93
CA GLY A 47 1.28 -9.37 13.24
C GLY A 47 0.42 -8.10 13.35
N PRO A 48 -0.10 -7.77 14.55
CA PRO A 48 -1.18 -6.79 14.71
C PRO A 48 -0.85 -5.40 14.16
N ILE A 49 -1.68 -4.93 13.23
CA ILE A 49 -1.59 -3.58 12.65
C ILE A 49 -2.40 -2.60 13.50
N MET A 50 -1.81 -1.45 13.83
CA MET A 50 -2.44 -0.44 14.70
C MET A 50 -2.91 0.79 13.91
N ARG A 51 -2.15 1.20 12.89
CA ARG A 51 -2.46 2.37 12.07
C ARG A 51 -2.19 2.14 10.60
N VAL A 52 -3.00 2.77 9.76
CA VAL A 52 -2.85 2.81 8.31
C VAL A 52 -2.95 4.25 7.85
N GLY A 53 -1.86 4.80 7.32
CA GLY A 53 -1.81 6.09 6.66
C GLY A 53 -2.10 5.93 5.17
N LEU A 54 -3.05 6.68 4.64
CA LEU A 54 -3.46 6.63 3.24
C LEU A 54 -3.24 8.00 2.58
N ASP A 55 -2.92 7.99 1.29
CA ASP A 55 -2.99 9.21 0.49
C ASP A 55 -4.46 9.62 0.26
N GLY A 56 -4.86 10.78 0.78
CA GLY A 56 -6.25 11.24 0.73
C GLY A 56 -6.78 11.50 -0.68
N SER A 57 -5.91 11.72 -1.67
CA SER A 57 -6.32 11.91 -3.08
C SER A 57 -6.74 10.62 -3.78
N ALA A 58 -6.36 9.45 -3.25
CA ALA A 58 -6.53 8.17 -3.94
C ALA A 58 -7.83 7.42 -3.60
N TRP A 59 -8.62 7.88 -2.63
CA TRP A 59 -9.74 7.13 -2.03
C TRP A 59 -11.05 7.94 -1.99
N GLU A 60 -12.20 7.27 -2.15
CA GLU A 60 -13.51 7.94 -2.26
C GLU A 60 -14.07 8.42 -0.91
N GLU A 61 -13.90 7.62 0.14
CA GLU A 61 -14.34 7.94 1.50
C GLU A 61 -13.26 7.54 2.52
N LEU A 62 -13.17 8.31 3.60
CA LEU A 62 -12.03 8.28 4.53
C LEU A 62 -12.51 8.17 5.99
N PRO A 63 -12.80 6.95 6.49
CA PRO A 63 -13.20 6.75 7.88
C PRO A 63 -11.98 6.95 8.78
N ALA A 64 -12.15 7.59 9.95
CA ALA A 64 -11.02 7.77 10.89
C ALA A 64 -10.60 6.46 11.59
N ARG A 65 -11.47 5.44 11.61
CA ARG A 65 -11.24 4.15 12.28
C ARG A 65 -11.98 3.04 11.55
N LEU A 66 -11.38 1.86 11.54
CA LEU A 66 -11.98 0.64 11.02
C LEU A 66 -11.83 -0.49 12.05
N ILE A 67 -12.83 -1.37 12.14
CA ILE A 67 -12.72 -2.58 12.95
C ILE A 67 -12.41 -3.73 12.01
N VAL A 68 -11.26 -4.37 12.20
CA VAL A 68 -10.82 -5.54 11.42
C VAL A 68 -10.36 -6.62 12.41
N ASP A 69 -10.87 -7.83 12.27
CA ASP A 69 -10.54 -8.96 13.16
C ASP A 69 -10.67 -8.63 14.66
N ASP A 70 -11.77 -7.96 15.04
CA ASP A 70 -12.07 -7.47 16.39
C ASP A 70 -11.11 -6.40 16.94
N ARG A 71 -10.27 -5.81 16.07
CA ARG A 71 -9.29 -4.78 16.43
C ARG A 71 -9.62 -3.45 15.79
N VAL A 72 -9.48 -2.38 16.56
CA VAL A 72 -9.59 -1.01 16.04
C VAL A 72 -8.29 -0.65 15.36
N VAL A 73 -8.35 -0.42 14.05
CA VAL A 73 -7.27 0.14 13.25
C VAL A 73 -7.56 1.61 13.00
N HIS A 74 -6.60 2.46 13.38
CA HIS A 74 -6.69 3.88 13.12
C HIS A 74 -6.31 4.17 11.69
N ILE A 75 -7.09 4.99 11.02
CA ILE A 75 -6.81 5.40 9.66
C ILE A 75 -6.43 6.88 9.68
N ASP A 76 -5.24 7.16 9.17
CA ASP A 76 -4.68 8.50 9.03
C ASP A 76 -4.64 8.87 7.54
N PHE A 77 -4.72 10.16 7.25
CA PHE A 77 -4.73 10.65 5.88
C PHE A 77 -3.71 11.75 5.70
N PHE A 78 -2.99 11.71 4.59
CA PHE A 78 -2.02 12.74 4.23
C PHE A 78 -2.34 13.25 2.83
N PRO A 79 -2.38 14.58 2.60
CA PRO A 79 -2.65 15.15 1.28
C PRO A 79 -1.36 15.23 0.44
N VAL A 80 -0.59 14.14 0.39
CA VAL A 80 0.74 14.13 -0.21
C VAL A 80 0.70 13.71 -1.68
N GLY A 81 -0.30 12.93 -2.11
CA GLY A 81 -0.45 12.58 -3.52
C GLY A 81 0.62 11.64 -4.05
N ASP A 82 1.21 10.79 -3.19
CA ASP A 82 2.38 9.97 -3.53
C ASP A 82 2.03 8.50 -3.82
N ASP A 83 0.74 8.18 -4.00
CA ASP A 83 0.24 6.82 -4.23
C ASP A 83 0.83 5.80 -3.25
N THR A 84 0.99 6.19 -1.98
CA THR A 84 1.61 5.36 -0.94
C THR A 84 0.68 5.12 0.24
N VAL A 85 0.80 3.94 0.84
CA VAL A 85 0.15 3.55 2.09
C VAL A 85 1.19 3.22 3.12
N LEU A 86 1.09 3.87 4.28
CA LEU A 86 1.98 3.66 5.42
C LEU A 86 1.30 2.75 6.44
N ILE A 87 1.90 1.61 6.74
CA ILE A 87 1.40 0.67 7.74
C ILE A 87 2.27 0.81 8.98
N THR A 88 1.64 1.07 10.13
CA THR A 88 2.32 1.09 11.42
C THR A 88 1.93 -0.13 12.25
N ARG A 89 2.95 -0.89 12.63
CA ARG A 89 2.87 -2.00 13.56
C ARG A 89 3.51 -1.59 14.89
N GLY A 90 2.77 -1.75 15.98
CA GLY A 90 3.24 -1.36 17.32
C GLY A 90 3.64 0.12 17.38
N ASP A 91 4.69 0.44 18.15
CA ASP A 91 5.06 1.83 18.44
C ASP A 91 6.05 2.45 17.45
N ASN A 92 6.80 1.66 16.64
CA ASN A 92 7.85 2.23 15.78
C ASN A 92 8.19 1.43 14.52
N ASP A 93 7.41 0.42 14.15
CA ASP A 93 7.64 -0.40 12.96
C ASP A 93 6.74 0.10 11.82
N HIS A 94 7.34 0.58 10.73
CA HIS A 94 6.63 1.27 9.65
C HIS A 94 6.97 0.62 8.30
N PHE A 95 5.94 0.38 7.49
CA PHE A 95 6.07 -0.18 6.15
C PHE A 95 5.42 0.74 5.13
N ALA A 96 6.15 1.14 4.10
CA ALA A 96 5.62 1.92 2.98
C ALA A 96 5.25 0.99 1.82
N LEU A 97 3.98 0.98 1.42
CA LEU A 97 3.48 0.21 0.30
C LEU A 97 3.03 1.15 -0.81
N MET A 98 3.51 0.94 -2.03
CA MET A 98 2.97 1.64 -3.20
C MET A 98 1.57 1.11 -3.53
N VAL A 99 0.62 2.00 -3.80
CA VAL A 99 -0.71 1.68 -4.30
C VAL A 99 -0.67 1.73 -5.82
N VAL A 100 -1.05 0.62 -6.45
CA VAL A 100 -1.25 0.59 -7.89
C VAL A 100 -2.71 0.95 -8.18
N PRO A 101 -3.00 1.88 -9.10
CA PRO A 101 -4.38 2.21 -9.45
C PRO A 101 -5.19 0.96 -9.83
N PRO A 102 -6.46 0.83 -9.36
CA PRO A 102 -7.26 -0.37 -9.61
C PRO A 102 -7.57 -0.57 -11.10
N ASP A 103 -7.61 0.52 -11.86
CA ASP A 103 -7.81 0.59 -13.31
C ASP A 103 -6.53 0.33 -14.14
N ALA A 104 -5.36 0.19 -13.49
CA ALA A 104 -4.10 -0.06 -14.18
C ALA A 104 -4.15 -1.37 -14.98
N ALA A 105 -3.56 -1.36 -16.18
CA ALA A 105 -3.46 -2.55 -17.02
C ALA A 105 -2.73 -3.68 -16.27
N PRO A 106 -3.20 -4.94 -16.32
CA PRO A 106 -2.65 -6.01 -15.49
C PRO A 106 -1.14 -6.26 -15.67
N ASP A 107 -0.61 -6.01 -16.85
CA ASP A 107 0.83 -6.15 -17.12
C ASP A 107 1.63 -4.98 -16.53
N ALA A 108 1.11 -3.75 -16.65
CA ALA A 108 1.68 -2.55 -16.03
C ALA A 108 1.68 -2.67 -14.50
N ALA A 109 0.55 -3.07 -13.92
CA ALA A 109 0.41 -3.29 -12.48
C ALA A 109 1.43 -4.32 -11.96
N ARG A 110 1.60 -5.44 -12.66
CA ARG A 110 2.59 -6.45 -12.27
C ARG A 110 4.02 -5.93 -12.37
N ALA A 111 4.34 -5.15 -13.41
CA ALA A 111 5.66 -4.53 -13.56
C ALA A 111 5.93 -3.53 -12.43
N ALA A 112 4.96 -2.69 -12.08
CA ALA A 112 5.02 -1.76 -10.97
C ALA A 112 5.24 -2.49 -9.64
N MET A 113 4.38 -3.45 -9.30
CA MET A 113 4.50 -4.21 -8.06
C MET A 113 5.86 -4.94 -7.96
N ALA A 114 6.32 -5.54 -9.06
CA ALA A 114 7.62 -6.20 -9.12
C ALA A 114 8.79 -5.21 -8.95
N ARG A 115 8.68 -3.98 -9.46
CA ARG A 115 9.70 -2.94 -9.33
C ARG A 115 9.80 -2.41 -7.90
N ALA A 116 8.66 -2.21 -7.25
CA ALA A 116 8.55 -1.66 -5.89
C ALA A 116 9.18 -2.57 -4.82
N VAL A 117 9.01 -3.90 -4.94
CA VAL A 117 9.55 -4.85 -3.95
C VAL A 117 11.04 -5.16 -4.11
N ARG A 118 11.74 -4.54 -5.07
CA ARG A 118 13.17 -4.79 -5.27
C ARG A 118 13.99 -4.17 -4.15
N ALA A 119 14.96 -4.93 -3.65
CA ALA A 119 15.82 -4.49 -2.56
C ALA A 119 16.68 -3.26 -2.89
N ASP A 120 17.00 -3.07 -4.16
CA ASP A 120 17.75 -1.94 -4.72
C ASP A 120 16.86 -0.76 -5.15
N ASN A 121 15.57 -0.75 -4.78
CA ASN A 121 14.65 0.27 -5.23
C ASN A 121 14.81 1.61 -4.51
N VAL A 122 15.48 2.55 -5.19
CA VAL A 122 15.57 3.97 -4.78
C VAL A 122 14.48 4.86 -5.38
N THR A 123 13.57 4.30 -6.18
CA THR A 123 12.54 5.04 -6.92
C THR A 123 11.25 5.14 -6.10
N GLN A 124 10.65 6.34 -6.07
CA GLN A 124 9.37 6.59 -5.42
C GLN A 124 8.20 5.95 -6.18
N ALA A 125 7.08 5.73 -5.48
CA ALA A 125 5.87 5.12 -6.01
C ALA A 125 5.37 5.80 -7.30
N GLU A 126 5.16 7.11 -7.28
CA GLU A 126 4.72 7.90 -8.43
C GLU A 126 5.58 7.63 -9.68
N GLN A 127 6.91 7.70 -9.56
CA GLN A 127 7.82 7.48 -10.68
C GLN A 127 7.78 6.02 -11.19
N ILE A 128 7.61 5.03 -10.30
CA ILE A 128 7.42 3.63 -10.72
C ILE A 128 6.13 3.47 -11.52
N LEU A 129 5.05 4.12 -11.09
CA LEU A 129 3.77 4.08 -11.80
C LEU A 129 3.88 4.74 -13.17
N ILE A 130 4.56 5.89 -13.28
CA ILE A 130 4.85 6.56 -14.56
C ILE A 130 5.67 5.66 -15.48
N ASP A 131 6.78 5.11 -14.99
CA ASP A 131 7.71 4.29 -15.79
C ASP A 131 7.06 3.00 -16.30
N THR A 132 6.08 2.47 -15.57
CA THR A 132 5.37 1.24 -15.91
C THR A 132 4.07 1.46 -16.66
N GLY A 133 3.65 2.72 -16.85
CA GLY A 133 2.38 3.06 -17.49
C GLY A 133 1.15 2.72 -16.64
N SER A 134 1.31 2.69 -15.31
CA SER A 134 0.23 2.42 -14.34
C SER A 134 -0.44 3.69 -13.82
N THR A 135 -0.23 4.86 -14.46
CA THR A 135 -0.83 6.13 -14.02
C THR A 135 -2.35 6.12 -14.22
N PRO A 136 -3.14 6.72 -13.31
CA PRO A 136 -4.58 6.83 -13.48
C PRO A 136 -4.88 7.59 -14.78
N GLN A 137 -5.73 7.01 -15.66
CA GLN A 137 -6.24 7.76 -16.81
C GLN A 137 -7.16 8.87 -16.30
N THR A 138 -6.83 10.11 -16.66
CA THR A 138 -7.59 11.32 -16.32
C THR A 138 -8.95 11.34 -17.00
#